data_AF-A0A934IBF7-F1
#
_entry.id   AF-A0A934IBF7-F1
#
_cell.length_a   1.000
_cell.length_b   1.000
_cell.length_c   1.000
_cell.angle_alpha   90.00
_cell.angle_beta   90.00
_cell.angle_gamma   90.00
#
_symmetry.space_group_name_H-M   'P 1'
#
loop_
_entity.id
_entity.type
_entity.pdbx_description
1 polymer ?
#
loop_
_entity_poly.entity_id
_entity_poly.type
_entity_poly.pdbx_seq_one_letter_code
_entity_poly.pdbx_strand_id
1 'polypeptide(L)'
;MTPDGTGPRTSHPADARRRGLLARADAAGHRPAVGTSATEGRLVITIGALTFAFLAVTFQLTSLEWGGLIGAAATLVLLAALPFLARARRDHERVHPRGYRRRWAAAAVWAVVVAGLGAYLWRSGLVDVAAPVWLTTAVALAAVAPLLALGAWLVRSAR
;
A
#
# COMPACT_ATOMS: atom_id res chain seq x y z
N MET A 1 -31.02 14.84 -52.96
CA MET A 1 -29.69 14.32 -52.61
C MET A 1 -28.91 15.49 -52.02
N THR A 2 -29.11 15.73 -50.73
CA THR A 2 -28.59 16.91 -50.02
C THR A 2 -27.15 16.65 -49.61
N PRO A 3 -26.18 17.45 -50.09
CA PRO A 3 -24.85 17.48 -49.53
C PRO A 3 -24.88 18.42 -48.33
N ASP A 4 -24.41 18.01 -47.15
CA ASP A 4 -23.96 19.02 -46.18
C ASP A 4 -23.14 18.43 -45.02
N GLY A 5 -21.97 19.03 -44.81
CA GLY A 5 -21.67 19.52 -43.47
C GLY A 5 -20.59 18.82 -42.63
N THR A 6 -19.56 18.21 -43.21
CA THR A 6 -18.33 17.86 -42.45
C THR A 6 -17.36 19.04 -42.38
N GLY A 7 -17.84 20.20 -41.92
CA GLY A 7 -16.98 21.33 -41.60
C GLY A 7 -16.11 21.02 -40.36
N PRO A 8 -14.82 21.36 -40.35
CA PRO A 8 -13.96 21.15 -39.18
C PRO A 8 -14.53 21.96 -38.01
N ARG A 9 -14.95 21.26 -36.95
CA ARG A 9 -15.35 21.89 -35.67
C ARG A 9 -14.18 22.72 -35.18
N THR A 10 -14.25 24.03 -35.39
CA THR A 10 -13.31 24.98 -34.83
C THR A 10 -13.45 24.90 -33.32
N SER A 11 -12.45 24.28 -32.68
CA SER A 11 -12.44 24.12 -31.22
C SER A 11 -12.53 25.51 -30.60
N HIS A 12 -13.60 25.74 -29.83
CA HIS A 12 -13.90 27.04 -29.25
C HIS A 12 -12.69 27.50 -28.40
N PRO A 13 -12.23 28.75 -28.52
CA PRO A 13 -11.08 29.26 -27.75
C PRO A 13 -11.21 29.09 -26.23
N ALA A 14 -12.44 28.95 -25.71
CA ALA A 14 -12.73 28.63 -24.32
C ALA A 14 -12.21 27.23 -23.90
N ASP A 15 -12.27 26.25 -24.80
CA ASP A 15 -11.82 24.87 -24.53
C ASP A 15 -10.30 24.77 -24.47
N ALA A 16 -9.59 25.56 -25.27
CA ALA A 16 -8.14 25.65 -25.22
C ALA A 16 -7.68 26.29 -23.89
N ARG A 17 -8.38 27.34 -23.44
CA ARG A 17 -8.10 28.00 -22.15
C ARG A 17 -8.39 27.06 -20.97
N ARG A 18 -9.49 26.31 -21.02
CA ARG A 18 -9.88 25.34 -19.99
C ARG A 18 -8.89 24.16 -19.92
N ARG A 19 -8.46 23.62 -21.05
CA ARG A 19 -7.42 22.59 -21.12
C ARG A 19 -6.07 23.09 -20.58
N GLY A 20 -5.69 24.32 -20.91
CA GLY A 20 -4.48 24.96 -20.37
C GLY A 20 -4.54 25.16 -18.85
N LEU A 21 -5.71 25.51 -18.30
CA LEU A 21 -5.91 25.62 -16.86
C LEU A 21 -5.88 24.26 -16.15
N LEU A 22 -6.47 23.22 -16.72
CA LEU A 22 -6.40 21.85 -16.18
C LEU A 22 -4.97 21.31 -16.22
N ALA A 23 -4.27 21.47 -17.34
CA ALA A 23 -2.86 21.06 -17.46
C ALA A 23 -1.95 21.82 -16.47
N ARG A 24 -2.20 23.11 -16.22
CA ARG A 24 -1.48 23.87 -15.18
C ARG A 24 -1.87 23.46 -13.77
N ALA A 25 -3.13 23.09 -13.52
CA ALA A 25 -3.57 22.56 -12.23
C ALA A 25 -2.97 21.17 -11.96
N ASP A 26 -2.85 20.32 -12.97
CA ASP A 26 -2.18 19.03 -12.90
C ASP A 26 -0.68 19.19 -12.70
N ALA A 27 -0.04 20.12 -13.42
CA ALA A 27 1.38 20.46 -13.23
C ALA A 27 1.67 21.08 -11.86
N ALA A 28 0.77 21.94 -11.34
CA ALA A 28 0.86 22.48 -9.99
C ALA A 28 0.61 21.40 -8.92
N GLY A 29 -0.16 20.35 -9.25
CA GLY A 29 -0.38 19.19 -8.40
C GLY A 29 0.83 18.26 -8.27
N HIS A 30 1.86 18.41 -9.12
CA HIS A 30 3.12 17.66 -9.06
C HIS A 30 4.21 18.34 -8.21
N ARG A 31 3.97 19.55 -7.69
CA ARG A 31 4.89 20.14 -6.72
C ARG A 31 4.79 19.37 -5.40
N PRO A 32 5.91 18.96 -4.79
CA PRO A 32 5.88 18.30 -3.48
C PRO A 32 5.14 19.21 -2.51
N ALA A 33 4.17 18.65 -1.80
CA ALA A 33 3.42 19.38 -0.80
C ALA A 33 4.42 19.89 0.26
N VAL A 34 4.58 21.21 0.32
CA VAL A 34 5.35 21.89 1.36
C VAL A 34 4.74 21.48 2.70
N GLY A 35 5.48 20.71 3.51
CA GLY A 35 5.01 20.21 4.82
C GLY A 35 4.92 18.69 4.98
N THR A 36 5.36 17.89 4.01
CA THR A 36 5.43 16.41 4.15
C THR A 36 6.43 16.00 5.25
N SER A 37 6.03 15.07 6.12
CA SER A 37 6.84 14.62 7.25
C SER A 37 7.67 13.38 6.89
N ALA A 38 9.00 13.49 6.92
CA ALA A 38 9.88 12.31 6.80
C ALA A 38 9.63 11.27 7.92
N THR A 39 9.16 11.72 9.10
CA THR A 39 8.81 10.85 10.23
C THR A 39 7.64 9.94 9.89
N GLU A 40 6.65 10.43 9.14
CA GLU A 40 5.51 9.60 8.74
C GLU A 40 5.96 8.48 7.79
N GLY A 41 6.79 8.80 6.79
CA GLY A 41 7.34 7.79 5.90
C GLY A 41 8.15 6.72 6.64
N ARG A 42 8.93 7.12 7.67
CA ARG A 42 9.64 6.18 8.55
C ARG A 42 8.69 5.31 9.35
N LEU A 43 7.61 5.86 9.90
CA LEU A 43 6.59 5.07 10.61
C LEU A 43 5.97 4.03 9.69
N VAL A 44 5.63 4.40 8.45
CA VAL A 44 5.12 3.45 7.45
C VAL A 44 6.12 2.32 7.18
N ILE A 45 7.41 2.64 7.03
CA ILE A 45 8.46 1.62 6.88
C ILE A 45 8.52 0.70 8.11
N THR A 46 8.51 1.26 9.32
CA THR A 46 8.53 0.50 10.57
C THR A 46 7.33 -0.43 10.67
N ILE A 47 6.13 0.05 10.32
CA ILE A 47 4.91 -0.77 10.26
C ILE A 47 5.10 -1.94 9.29
N GLY A 48 5.57 -1.66 8.06
CA GLY A 48 5.83 -2.69 7.06
C GLY A 48 6.87 -3.72 7.51
N ALA A 49 7.94 -3.28 8.16
CA ALA A 49 8.99 -4.17 8.69
C ALA A 49 8.48 -5.07 9.83
N LEU A 50 7.67 -4.51 10.74
CA LEU A 50 7.04 -5.29 11.82
C LEU A 50 6.05 -6.31 11.25
N THR A 51 5.20 -5.90 10.28
CA THR A 51 4.28 -6.82 9.60
C THR A 51 5.03 -7.91 8.84
N PHE A 52 6.17 -7.60 8.23
CA PHE A 52 7.01 -8.59 7.57
C PHE A 52 7.55 -9.64 8.53
N ALA A 53 8.19 -9.19 9.62
CA ALA A 53 8.76 -10.09 10.62
C ALA A 53 7.66 -10.98 11.21
N PHE A 54 6.51 -10.40 11.51
CA PHE A 54 5.33 -11.09 11.98
C PHE A 54 4.85 -12.19 11.03
N LEU A 55 4.68 -11.87 9.73
CA LEU A 55 4.23 -12.83 8.73
C LEU A 55 5.25 -13.94 8.50
N ALA A 56 6.54 -13.59 8.42
CA ALA A 56 7.62 -14.55 8.24
C ALA A 56 7.65 -15.57 9.40
N VAL A 57 7.59 -15.10 10.64
CA VAL A 57 7.53 -15.96 11.83
C VAL A 57 6.26 -16.82 11.81
N THR A 58 5.10 -16.23 11.49
CA THR A 58 3.83 -16.98 11.45
C THR A 58 3.88 -18.12 10.44
N PHE A 59 4.37 -17.88 9.23
CA PHE A 59 4.48 -18.89 8.18
C PHE A 59 5.58 -19.94 8.44
N GLN A 60 6.63 -19.58 9.18
CA GLN A 60 7.68 -20.53 9.53
C GLN A 60 7.26 -21.45 10.68
N LEU A 61 6.46 -20.94 11.62
CA LEU A 61 6.00 -21.71 12.77
C LEU A 61 4.80 -22.59 12.47
N THR A 62 4.09 -22.40 11.35
CA THR A 62 2.90 -23.19 11.00
C THR A 62 3.14 -24.70 10.85
N SER A 63 4.38 -25.14 10.66
CA SER A 63 4.75 -26.57 10.61
C SER A 63 4.99 -27.20 11.99
N LEU A 64 5.04 -26.40 13.05
CA LEU A 64 5.22 -26.89 14.41
C LEU A 64 3.89 -27.29 15.04
N GLU A 65 3.91 -28.22 16.00
CA GLU A 65 2.72 -28.69 16.74
C GLU A 65 1.92 -27.52 17.36
N TRP A 66 2.62 -26.49 17.83
CA TRP A 66 2.03 -25.29 18.44
C TRP A 66 1.82 -24.12 17.47
N GLY A 67 2.12 -24.31 16.18
CA GLY A 67 2.11 -23.27 15.16
C GLY A 67 0.75 -22.58 15.01
N GLY A 68 -0.33 -23.34 15.11
CA GLY A 68 -1.70 -22.80 15.09
C GLY A 68 -1.99 -21.85 16.25
N LEU A 69 -1.60 -22.23 17.47
CA LEU A 69 -1.78 -21.41 18.68
C LEU A 69 -0.92 -20.15 18.62
N ILE A 70 0.35 -20.28 18.22
CA ILE A 70 1.26 -19.15 18.08
C ILE A 70 0.73 -18.18 17.02
N GLY A 71 0.28 -18.66 15.86
CA GLY A 71 -0.31 -17.83 14.81
C GLY A 71 -1.58 -17.10 15.27
N ALA A 72 -2.43 -17.76 16.07
CA ALA A 72 -3.62 -17.12 16.64
C ALA A 72 -3.25 -16.02 17.65
N ALA A 73 -2.35 -16.31 18.59
CA ALA A 73 -1.85 -15.33 19.56
C ALA A 73 -1.19 -14.14 18.87
N ALA A 74 -0.38 -14.40 17.86
CA ALA A 74 0.24 -13.39 17.02
C ALA A 74 -0.84 -12.51 16.36
N THR A 75 -1.87 -13.11 15.76
CA THR A 75 -2.95 -12.35 15.10
C THR A 75 -3.69 -11.44 16.07
N LEU A 76 -3.94 -11.91 17.30
CA LEU A 76 -4.54 -11.09 18.35
C LEU A 76 -3.64 -9.92 18.74
N VAL A 77 -2.33 -10.14 18.87
CA VAL A 77 -1.36 -9.07 19.15
C VAL A 77 -1.36 -8.02 18.03
N LEU A 78 -1.40 -8.45 16.76
CA LEU A 78 -1.48 -7.53 15.61
C LEU A 78 -2.77 -6.71 15.64
N LEU A 79 -3.92 -7.34 15.88
CA LEU A 79 -5.20 -6.65 16.01
C LEU A 79 -5.21 -5.65 17.18
N ALA A 80 -4.61 -6.02 18.32
CA ALA A 80 -4.45 -5.13 19.46
C ALA A 80 -3.49 -3.95 19.16
N ALA A 81 -2.49 -4.15 18.31
CA ALA A 81 -1.55 -3.10 17.90
C ALA A 81 -2.17 -2.09 16.91
N LEU A 82 -3.16 -2.48 16.09
CA LEU A 82 -3.81 -1.60 15.10
C LEU A 82 -4.28 -0.25 15.67
N PRO A 83 -5.00 -0.16 16.81
CA PRO A 83 -5.42 1.13 17.36
C PRO A 83 -4.25 2.02 17.79
N PHE A 84 -3.17 1.45 18.34
CA PHE A 84 -1.96 2.21 18.69
C PHE A 84 -1.26 2.73 17.44
N LEU A 85 -1.18 1.91 16.39
CA LEU A 85 -0.65 2.29 15.09
C LEU A 85 -1.47 3.40 14.43
N ALA A 86 -2.80 3.29 14.49
CA ALA A 86 -3.71 4.29 13.98
C ALA A 86 -3.57 5.61 14.75
N ARG A 87 -3.40 5.56 16.07
CA ARG A 87 -3.17 6.72 16.91
C ARG A 87 -1.81 7.38 16.62
N ALA A 88 -0.73 6.61 16.62
CA ALA A 88 0.60 7.10 16.29
C ALA A 88 0.66 7.72 14.89
N ARG A 89 -0.09 7.17 13.92
CA ARG A 89 -0.21 7.79 12.60
C ARG A 89 -0.96 9.12 12.63
N ARG A 90 -2.07 9.23 13.37
CA ARG A 90 -2.83 10.49 13.54
C ARG A 90 -1.97 11.57 14.19
N ASP A 91 -1.15 11.22 15.18
CA ASP A 91 -0.30 12.16 15.91
C ASP A 91 0.82 12.75 15.02
N HIS A 92 1.17 12.06 13.93
CA HIS A 92 2.17 12.50 12.96
C HIS A 92 1.58 12.85 11.59
N GLU A 93 0.25 12.90 11.48
CA GLU A 93 -0.45 13.13 10.23
C GLU A 93 -0.24 14.59 9.80
N ARG A 94 0.51 14.78 8.70
CA ARG A 94 0.73 16.10 8.09
C ARG A 94 0.03 16.19 6.74
N VAL A 95 0.35 17.24 5.97
CA VAL A 95 -0.17 17.42 4.62
C VAL A 95 0.29 16.25 3.75
N HIS A 96 -0.67 15.43 3.33
CA HIS A 96 -0.41 14.29 2.47
C HIS A 96 -0.31 14.70 1.00
N PRO A 97 0.63 14.12 0.23
CA PRO A 97 0.60 14.22 -1.21
C PRO A 97 -0.67 13.58 -1.78
N ARG A 98 -1.16 14.12 -2.90
CA ARG A 98 -2.40 13.65 -3.54
C ARG A 98 -2.37 12.13 -3.79
N GLY A 99 -3.48 11.47 -3.44
CA GLY A 99 -3.64 10.02 -3.64
C GLY A 99 -3.04 9.13 -2.56
N TYR A 100 -2.40 9.68 -1.52
CA TYR A 100 -1.85 8.90 -0.41
C TYR A 100 -2.86 7.95 0.23
N ARG A 101 -4.05 8.44 0.61
CA ARG A 101 -5.10 7.60 1.22
C ARG A 101 -5.47 6.39 0.36
N ARG A 102 -5.56 6.58 -0.96
CA ARG A 102 -5.87 5.50 -1.91
C ARG A 102 -4.73 4.50 -2.03
N ARG A 103 -3.48 4.97 -2.09
CA ARG A 103 -2.29 4.10 -2.11
C ARG A 103 -2.12 3.33 -0.81
N TRP A 104 -2.38 3.96 0.32
CA TRP A 104 -2.37 3.32 1.63
C TRP A 104 -3.42 2.20 1.70
N ALA A 105 -4.67 2.50 1.33
CA ALA A 105 -5.73 1.50 1.30
C ALA A 105 -5.40 0.34 0.36
N ALA A 106 -4.88 0.63 -0.85
CA ALA A 106 -4.47 -0.40 -1.78
C ALA A 106 -3.32 -1.27 -1.23
N ALA A 107 -2.31 -0.67 -0.59
CA ALA A 107 -1.22 -1.41 0.04
C ALA A 107 -1.69 -2.28 1.21
N ALA A 108 -2.62 -1.78 2.03
CA ALA A 108 -3.22 -2.55 3.13
C ALA A 108 -4.05 -3.73 2.62
N VAL A 109 -4.92 -3.50 1.62
CA VAL A 109 -5.72 -4.56 1.00
C VAL A 109 -4.80 -5.60 0.35
N TRP A 110 -3.76 -5.16 -0.35
CA TRP A 110 -2.75 -6.06 -0.93
C TRP A 110 -2.11 -6.95 0.13
N ALA A 111 -1.65 -6.37 1.23
CA ALA A 111 -1.03 -7.12 2.32
C ALA A 111 -1.97 -8.20 2.87
N VAL A 112 -3.25 -7.87 3.09
CA VAL A 112 -4.27 -8.82 3.55
C VAL A 112 -4.49 -9.94 2.54
N VAL A 113 -4.63 -9.60 1.25
CA VAL A 113 -4.87 -10.59 0.18
C VAL A 113 -3.70 -11.56 0.06
N VAL A 114 -2.46 -11.06 -0.01
CA VAL A 114 -1.26 -11.91 -0.16
C VAL A 114 -1.04 -12.75 1.09
N ALA A 115 -1.17 -12.17 2.29
CA ALA A 115 -1.02 -12.91 3.54
C ALA A 115 -2.12 -13.99 3.69
N GLY A 116 -3.37 -13.65 3.37
CA GLY A 116 -4.50 -14.58 3.42
C GLY A 116 -4.36 -15.72 2.41
N LEU A 117 -3.94 -15.41 1.18
CA LEU A 117 -3.70 -16.42 0.15
C LEU A 117 -2.54 -17.34 0.54
N GLY A 118 -1.43 -16.78 1.05
CA GLY A 118 -0.33 -17.57 1.60
C GLY A 118 -0.79 -18.50 2.71
N ALA A 119 -1.43 -17.96 3.75
CA ALA A 119 -1.94 -18.74 4.87
C ALA A 119 -2.91 -19.85 4.41
N TYR A 120 -3.79 -19.55 3.45
CA TYR A 120 -4.72 -20.51 2.89
C TYR A 120 -4.00 -21.63 2.13
N LEU A 121 -3.05 -21.31 1.25
CA LEU A 121 -2.31 -22.29 0.48
C LEU A 121 -1.53 -23.25 1.39
N TRP A 122 -0.85 -22.74 2.43
CA TRP A 122 -0.11 -23.58 3.38
C TRP A 122 -0.98 -24.41 4.30
N ARG A 123 -2.22 -23.98 4.59
CA ARG A 123 -3.12 -24.70 5.52
C ARG A 123 -4.10 -25.64 4.84
N SER A 124 -4.47 -25.36 3.58
CA SER A 124 -5.50 -26.10 2.86
C SER A 124 -5.06 -27.47 2.35
N GLY A 125 -3.74 -27.73 2.28
CA GLY A 125 -3.21 -28.94 1.66
C GLY A 125 -3.52 -29.04 0.16
N LEU A 126 -4.05 -27.98 -0.46
CA LEU A 126 -4.39 -27.95 -1.89
C LEU A 126 -3.17 -28.03 -2.80
N VAL A 127 -2.01 -27.65 -2.28
CA VAL A 127 -0.73 -27.73 -2.99
C VAL A 127 0.27 -28.32 -2.03
N ASP A 128 0.94 -29.41 -2.44
CA ASP A 128 2.08 -30.02 -1.72
C ASP A 128 3.32 -29.13 -1.85
N VAL A 129 3.20 -27.90 -1.36
CA VAL A 129 4.28 -26.93 -1.33
C VAL A 129 4.92 -27.06 0.04
N ALA A 130 6.10 -27.67 0.06
CA ALA A 130 7.00 -27.53 1.19
C ALA A 130 7.08 -26.05 1.57
N ALA A 131 7.19 -25.75 2.87
CA ALA A 131 7.27 -24.38 3.37
C ALA A 131 8.73 -23.99 3.64
N PRO A 132 9.67 -24.01 2.65
CA PRO A 132 11.03 -23.66 2.95
C PRO A 132 11.09 -22.19 3.38
N VAL A 133 12.03 -21.90 4.28
CA VAL A 133 12.21 -20.58 4.88
C VAL A 133 12.26 -19.47 3.82
N TRP A 134 12.97 -19.68 2.71
CA TRP A 134 13.09 -18.68 1.65
C TRP A 134 11.75 -18.32 1.00
N LEU A 135 10.84 -19.29 0.84
CA LEU A 135 9.55 -19.08 0.18
C LEU A 135 8.58 -18.36 1.12
N THR A 136 8.53 -18.75 2.39
CA THR A 136 7.70 -18.07 3.40
C THR A 136 8.17 -16.64 3.63
N THR A 137 9.48 -16.40 3.61
CA THR A 137 10.07 -15.05 3.62
C THR A 137 9.73 -14.25 2.37
N ALA A 138 9.78 -14.86 1.18
CA ALA A 138 9.42 -14.19 -0.07
C ALA A 138 7.94 -13.76 -0.09
N VAL A 139 7.02 -14.62 0.36
CA VAL A 139 5.60 -14.29 0.46
C VAL A 139 5.35 -13.20 1.50
N ALA A 140 6.00 -13.26 2.67
CA ALA A 140 5.92 -12.20 3.67
C ALA A 140 6.41 -10.85 3.11
N LEU A 141 7.51 -10.85 2.35
CA LEU A 141 8.05 -9.65 1.70
C LEU A 141 7.09 -9.12 0.64
N ALA A 142 6.55 -9.99 -0.21
CA ALA A 142 5.59 -9.63 -1.24
C ALA A 142 4.32 -9.00 -0.65
N ALA A 143 3.86 -9.48 0.51
CA ALA A 143 2.71 -8.90 1.21
C ALA A 143 2.97 -7.46 1.67
N VAL A 144 4.16 -7.15 2.17
CA VAL A 144 4.48 -5.82 2.71
C VAL A 144 5.13 -4.86 1.71
N ALA A 145 5.56 -5.35 0.55
CA ALA A 145 6.34 -4.57 -0.42
C ALA A 145 5.65 -3.24 -0.83
N PRO A 146 4.34 -3.19 -1.12
CA PRO A 146 3.68 -1.92 -1.46
C PRO A 146 3.67 -0.92 -0.30
N LEU A 147 3.62 -1.41 0.94
CA LEU A 147 3.61 -0.59 2.14
C LEU A 147 5.00 0.01 2.40
N LEU A 148 6.06 -0.80 2.24
CA LEU A 148 7.46 -0.33 2.29
C LEU A 148 7.76 0.68 1.18
N ALA A 149 7.32 0.41 -0.05
CA ALA A 149 7.47 1.32 -1.18
C ALA A 149 6.74 2.66 -0.94
N LEU A 150 5.55 2.62 -0.35
CA LEU A 150 4.80 3.82 0.02
C LEU A 150 5.54 4.64 1.09
N GLY A 151 6.10 3.99 2.10
CA GLY A 151 6.91 4.65 3.13
C GLY A 151 8.19 5.27 2.56
N ALA A 152 8.91 4.55 1.70
CA ALA A 152 10.10 5.07 1.02
C ALA A 152 9.77 6.27 0.11
N TRP A 153 8.65 6.20 -0.61
CA TRP A 153 8.16 7.31 -1.42
C TRP A 153 7.84 8.54 -0.58
N LEU A 154 7.19 8.40 0.58
CA LEU A 154 6.94 9.51 1.50
C LEU A 154 8.25 10.13 2.01
N VAL A 155 9.22 9.31 2.44
CA VAL A 155 10.53 9.80 2.89
C VAL A 155 11.24 10.58 1.77
N ARG A 156 11.16 10.10 0.52
CA ARG A 156 11.75 10.78 -0.63
C ARG A 156 11.02 12.07 -0.99
N SER A 157 9.71 12.12 -0.79
CA SER A 157 8.88 13.31 -1.10
C SER A 157 9.08 14.45 -0.09
N ALA A 158 9.60 14.14 1.10
CA ALA A 158 9.86 15.09 2.17
C ALA A 158 11.29 15.70 2.13
N ARG A 159 12.14 15.27 1.19
CA ARG A 159 13.46 15.84 0.92
C ARG A 159 13.39 16.78 -0.27
#